data_AF-A0A7S2S5L4-F1
#
_entry.id   AF-A0A7S2S5L4-F1
#
_cell.length_a   1.000
_cell.length_b   1.000
_cell.length_c   1.000
_cell.angle_alpha   90.00
_cell.angle_beta   90.00
_cell.angle_gamma   90.00
#
_symmetry.space_group_name_H-M   'P 1'
#
loop_
_entity.id
_entity.type
_entity.pdbx_description
1 polymer ?
#
loop_
_entity_poly.entity_id
_entity_poly.type
_entity_poly.pdbx_seq_one_letter_code
_entity_poly.pdbx_strand_id
1 'polypeptide(L)'
;ALDNSNKTSSILNLMEMIVKEHKEAKKHSRPCSGIIYVHKRNDTAMLVSQIKMLGISAAPYHAGLKDKDRKEIQEKWTSGEIKVAVATVAFGMGIDLAHV
;
A
#
# COMPACT_ATOMS: atom_id res chain seq x y z
N ALA A 1 -18.74 13.40 18.84
CA ALA A 1 -18.33 11.99 19.10
C ALA A 1 -19.00 11.01 18.12
N LEU A 2 -19.21 11.41 16.86
CA LEU A 2 -19.73 10.58 15.77
C LEU A 2 -18.66 10.61 14.67
N ASP A 3 -17.79 9.59 14.58
CA ASP A 3 -17.07 9.24 13.30
C ASP A 3 -16.13 8.01 13.41
N ASN A 4 -15.86 7.46 14.60
CA ASN A 4 -14.88 6.36 14.68
C ASN A 4 -15.42 5.01 14.19
N SER A 5 -16.73 4.76 14.29
CA SER A 5 -17.35 3.52 13.81
C SER A 5 -17.34 3.42 12.29
N ASN A 6 -17.71 4.50 11.59
CA ASN A 6 -17.72 4.55 10.12
C ASN A 6 -16.32 4.37 9.55
N LYS A 7 -15.33 5.06 10.13
CA LYS A 7 -13.93 4.94 9.73
C LYS A 7 -13.36 3.53 9.94
N THR A 8 -13.74 2.88 11.04
CA THR A 8 -13.34 1.50 11.33
C THR A 8 -13.93 0.54 10.29
N SER A 9 -15.22 0.68 9.97
CA SER A 9 -15.86 -0.11 8.92
C SER A 9 -15.21 0.10 7.54
N SER A 10 -14.84 1.33 7.18
CA SER A 10 -14.15 1.60 5.92
C SER A 10 -12.77 0.94 5.83
N ILE A 11 -11.99 0.94 6.92
CA ILE A 11 -10.67 0.28 6.95
C ILE A 11 -10.83 -1.23 6.84
N LEU A 12 -11.80 -1.81 7.55
CA LEU A 12 -12.07 -3.25 7.46
C LEU A 12 -12.46 -3.66 6.03
N ASN A 13 -13.35 -2.92 5.39
CA ASN A 13 -13.72 -3.17 3.99
C ASN A 13 -12.51 -3.10 3.05
N LEU A 14 -11.62 -2.12 3.26
CA LEU A 14 -10.37 -2.02 2.48
C LEU A 14 -9.48 -3.26 2.70
N MET A 15 -9.31 -3.71 3.95
CA MET A 15 -8.52 -4.91 4.25
C MET A 15 -9.12 -6.16 3.60
N GLU A 16 -10.44 -6.32 3.65
CA GLU A 16 -11.14 -7.43 3.00
C GLU A 16 -10.94 -7.41 1.47
N MET A 17 -11.04 -6.24 0.85
CA MET A 17 -10.78 -6.08 -0.59
C MET A 17 -9.34 -6.46 -0.95
N ILE A 18 -8.34 -5.98 -0.20
CA ILE A 18 -6.92 -6.30 -0.44
C ILE A 18 -6.70 -7.82 -0.36
N VAL A 19 -7.23 -8.47 0.68
CA VAL A 19 -7.08 -9.93 0.87
C VAL A 19 -7.76 -10.70 -0.25
N LYS A 20 -8.96 -10.27 -0.67
CA LYS A 20 -9.70 -10.90 -1.78
C LYS A 20 -8.89 -10.83 -3.07
N GLU A 21 -8.37 -9.66 -3.42
CA GLU A 21 -7.61 -9.47 -4.66
C GLU A 21 -6.33 -10.32 -4.68
N HIS A 22 -5.59 -10.36 -3.57
CA HIS A 22 -4.38 -11.19 -3.46
C HIS A 22 -4.69 -12.69 -3.55
N LYS A 23 -5.81 -13.14 -2.98
CA LYS A 23 -6.27 -14.54 -3.09
C LYS A 23 -6.61 -14.90 -4.53
N GLU A 24 -7.37 -14.06 -5.23
CA GLU A 24 -7.77 -14.30 -6.62
C GLU A 24 -6.56 -14.26 -7.56
N ALA A 25 -5.65 -13.30 -7.40
CA ALA A 25 -4.43 -13.25 -8.18
C ALA A 25 -3.55 -14.49 -7.96
N LYS A 26 -3.39 -14.94 -6.71
CA LYS A 26 -2.65 -16.17 -6.38
C LYS A 26 -3.30 -17.40 -7.03
N LYS A 27 -4.63 -17.52 -6.95
CA LYS A 27 -5.39 -18.63 -7.56
C LYS A 27 -5.15 -18.74 -9.07
N HIS A 28 -4.95 -17.60 -9.73
CA HIS A 28 -4.75 -17.53 -11.17
C HIS A 28 -3.29 -17.30 -11.59
N SER A 29 -2.32 -17.44 -10.67
CA SER A 29 -0.89 -17.21 -10.92
C SER A 29 -0.59 -15.85 -11.58
N ARG A 30 -1.34 -14.81 -11.19
CA ARG A 30 -1.18 -13.44 -11.69
C ARG A 30 -0.35 -12.61 -10.71
N PRO A 31 0.48 -11.67 -11.18
CA PRO A 31 1.04 -10.65 -10.30
C PRO A 31 -0.08 -9.81 -9.70
N CYS A 32 0.10 -9.39 -8.44
CA CYS A 32 -0.82 -8.50 -7.73
C CYS A 32 0.03 -7.51 -6.95
N SER A 33 0.05 -6.27 -7.42
CA SER A 33 0.66 -5.15 -6.72
C SER A 33 -0.29 -3.96 -6.76
N GLY A 34 -0.26 -3.13 -5.74
CA GLY A 34 -1.15 -1.97 -5.65
C GLY A 34 -0.55 -0.83 -4.83
N ILE A 35 -1.14 0.35 -4.97
CA ILE A 35 -0.81 1.54 -4.18
C ILE A 35 -2.06 1.97 -3.43
N ILE A 36 -1.92 2.29 -2.16
CA ILE A 36 -2.99 2.85 -1.34
C ILE A 36 -2.61 4.26 -0.95
N TYR A 37 -3.44 5.22 -1.32
CA TYR A 37 -3.23 6.62 -0.95
C TYR A 37 -3.88 6.94 0.39
N VAL A 38 -3.11 7.57 1.28
CA VAL A 38 -3.56 8.10 2.57
C VAL A 38 -3.21 9.57 2.68
N HIS A 39 -3.91 10.29 3.57
CA HIS A 39 -3.75 11.74 3.69
C HIS A 39 -2.52 12.12 4.53
N LYS A 40 -2.29 11.46 5.67
CA LYS A 40 -1.22 11.80 6.61
C LYS A 40 -0.07 10.79 6.54
N ARG A 41 1.16 11.28 6.77
CA ARG A 41 2.36 10.42 6.85
C ARG A 41 2.24 9.36 7.94
N ASN A 42 1.69 9.70 9.11
CA ASN A 42 1.52 8.72 10.19
C ASN A 42 0.55 7.58 9.81
N ASP A 43 -0.42 7.85 8.93
CA ASP A 43 -1.39 6.86 8.48
C ASP A 43 -0.72 5.80 7.58
N THR A 44 0.38 6.13 6.89
CA THR A 44 1.11 5.13 6.07
C THR A 44 1.67 4.03 6.95
N ALA A 45 2.32 4.38 8.07
CA ALA A 45 2.91 3.41 8.97
C ALA A 45 1.86 2.52 9.64
N MET A 46 0.75 3.13 10.09
CA MET A 46 -0.36 2.41 10.71
C MET A 46 -0.96 1.38 9.74
N LEU A 47 -1.27 1.79 8.51
CA LEU A 47 -1.92 0.92 7.53
C LEU A 47 -0.97 -0.17 7.03
N VAL A 48 0.31 0.13 6.85
CA VAL A 48 1.33 -0.89 6.52
C VAL A 48 1.39 -1.98 7.58
N SER A 49 1.35 -1.62 8.86
CA SER A 49 1.33 -2.60 9.95
C SER A 49 0.13 -3.52 9.84
N GLN A 50 -1.06 -2.97 9.58
CA GLN A 50 -2.28 -3.75 9.42
C GLN A 50 -2.23 -4.70 8.21
N ILE A 51 -1.73 -4.23 7.06
CA ILE A 51 -1.61 -5.05 5.84
C ILE A 51 -0.59 -6.18 6.06
N LYS A 52 0.54 -5.90 6.74
CA LYS A 52 1.53 -6.92 7.07
C LYS A 52 0.98 -8.02 7.97
N MET A 53 0.08 -7.68 8.91
CA MET A 53 -0.59 -8.68 9.75
C MET A 53 -1.46 -9.65 8.93
N LEU A 54 -1.88 -9.27 7.73
CA LEU A 54 -2.62 -10.13 6.80
C LEU A 54 -1.70 -11.02 5.95
N GLY A 55 -0.38 -10.99 6.18
CA GLY A 55 0.61 -11.76 5.44
C GLY A 55 0.97 -11.16 4.08
N ILE A 56 0.64 -9.89 3.84
CA ILE A 56 0.90 -9.19 2.57
C ILE A 56 2.06 -8.23 2.75
N SER A 57 3.07 -8.28 1.86
CA SER A 57 4.21 -7.38 1.95
C SER A 57 3.81 -5.95 1.60
N ALA A 58 4.06 -5.02 2.52
CA ALA A 58 3.71 -3.62 2.36
C ALA A 58 4.81 -2.69 2.88
N ALA A 59 4.89 -1.48 2.33
CA ALA A 59 5.82 -0.45 2.78
C ALA A 59 5.23 0.96 2.71
N PRO A 60 5.62 1.86 3.63
CA PRO A 60 5.19 3.25 3.59
C PRO A 60 5.96 4.01 2.51
N TYR A 61 5.33 4.98 1.85
CA TYR A 61 5.98 5.83 0.86
C TYR A 61 5.54 7.29 1.01
N HIS A 62 6.42 8.15 1.52
CA HIS A 62 6.11 9.57 1.67
C HIS A 62 7.38 10.42 1.65
N ALA A 63 7.23 11.73 1.43
CA ALA A 63 8.33 12.71 1.40
C ALA A 63 9.10 12.91 2.73
N GLY A 64 8.81 12.11 3.74
CA GLY A 64 9.56 12.09 5.01
C GLY A 64 10.62 11.00 5.08
N LEU A 65 10.62 10.08 4.10
CA LEU A 65 11.65 9.05 3.95
C LEU A 65 12.86 9.63 3.23
N LYS A 66 14.04 9.07 3.49
CA LYS A 66 15.25 9.43 2.74
C LYS A 66 15.10 9.00 1.28
N ASP A 67 15.77 9.69 0.36
CA ASP A 67 15.70 9.39 -1.07
C ASP A 67 16.12 7.95 -1.39
N LYS A 68 17.15 7.46 -0.70
CA LYS A 68 17.59 6.07 -0.81
C LYS A 68 16.47 5.08 -0.44
N ASP A 69 15.77 5.34 0.66
CA ASP A 69 14.69 4.47 1.14
C ASP A 69 13.49 4.51 0.18
N ARG A 70 13.15 5.69 -0.35
CA ARG A 70 12.10 5.84 -1.36
C ARG A 70 12.43 5.03 -2.62
N LYS A 71 13.66 5.15 -3.11
CA LYS A 71 14.15 4.43 -4.29
C LYS A 71 14.11 2.91 -4.08
N GLU A 72 14.60 2.43 -2.94
CA GLU A 72 14.58 1.00 -2.62
C GLU A 72 13.14 0.46 -2.54
N ILE A 73 12.22 1.18 -1.90
CA ILE A 73 10.82 0.78 -1.80
C ILE A 73 10.16 0.75 -3.19
N GLN A 74 10.46 1.73 -4.04
CA GLN A 74 9.97 1.76 -5.41
C GLN A 74 10.47 0.57 -6.22
N GLU A 75 11.78 0.29 -6.18
CA GLU A 75 12.39 -0.86 -6.87
C GLU A 75 11.78 -2.19 -6.41
N LYS A 76 11.62 -2.37 -5.09
CA LYS A 76 10.99 -3.56 -4.50
C LYS A 76 9.50 -3.69 -4.83
N TRP A 77 8.79 -2.58 -4.96
CA TRP A 77 7.39 -2.62 -5.37
C TRP A 77 7.26 -2.97 -6.86
N THR A 78 8.09 -2.38 -7.72
CA THR A 78 8.15 -2.68 -9.16
C THR A 78 8.56 -4.12 -9.44
N SER A 79 9.49 -4.69 -8.67
CA SER A 79 9.87 -6.10 -8.78
C SER A 79 8.80 -7.08 -8.23
N GLY A 80 7.81 -6.56 -7.50
CA GLY A 80 6.77 -7.34 -6.84
C GLY A 80 7.21 -7.98 -5.51
N GLU A 81 8.39 -7.63 -4.96
CA GLU A 81 8.79 -8.02 -3.60
C GLU A 81 7.86 -7.38 -2.57
N ILE A 82 7.55 -6.10 -2.74
CA ILE A 82 6.49 -5.39 -2.01
C ILE A 82 5.22 -5.42 -2.85
N LYS A 83 4.14 -6.00 -2.31
CA LYS A 83 2.84 -6.04 -3.00
C LYS A 83 2.09 -4.73 -2.85
N VAL A 84 2.20 -4.06 -1.70
CA VAL A 84 1.42 -2.82 -1.44
C VAL A 84 2.31 -1.67 -1.00
N ALA A 85 2.33 -0.59 -1.79
CA ALA A 85 2.90 0.69 -1.36
C ALA A 85 1.80 1.54 -0.72
N VAL A 86 1.94 1.94 0.54
CA VAL A 86 1.00 2.88 1.18
C VAL A 86 1.60 4.28 1.13
N ALA A 87 1.03 5.13 0.30
CA ALA A 87 1.61 6.41 -0.05
C ALA A 87 0.78 7.61 0.36
N THR A 88 1.42 8.76 0.53
CA THR A 88 0.72 10.05 0.40
C THR A 88 0.79 10.54 -1.06
N VAL A 89 0.29 11.74 -1.34
CA VAL A 89 0.38 12.42 -2.66
C VAL A 89 1.83 12.51 -3.21
N ALA A 90 2.83 12.17 -2.40
CA ALA A 90 4.23 12.03 -2.82
C ALA A 90 4.50 10.87 -3.81
N PHE A 91 3.61 9.88 -3.95
CA PHE A 91 3.75 8.82 -4.95
C PHE A 91 3.11 9.29 -6.27
N GLY A 92 3.89 9.33 -7.35
CA GLY A 92 3.44 9.80 -8.67
C GLY A 92 4.12 11.07 -9.21
N MET A 93 4.69 11.95 -8.37
CA MET A 93 5.41 13.17 -8.82
C MET A 93 6.83 12.88 -9.39
N GLY A 94 7.00 11.74 -10.07
CA GLY A 94 8.29 11.27 -10.59
C GLY A 94 8.32 9.80 -11.01
N ILE A 95 7.15 9.17 -11.15
CA ILE A 95 7.05 7.79 -11.65
C ILE A 95 6.81 7.87 -13.15
N ASP A 96 7.88 7.84 -13.92
CA ASP A 96 7.86 7.54 -15.35
C ASP A 96 7.91 6.02 -15.52
N LEU A 97 6.77 5.36 -15.32
CA LEU A 97 6.63 3.92 -15.59
C LEU A 97 5.45 3.75 -16.55
N ALA A 98 5.77 3.38 -17.79
CA ALA A 98 4.86 3.21 -18.91
C ALA A 98 3.87 2.03 -18.79
N HIS A 99 3.74 1.41 -17.62
CA HIS A 99 2.77 0.34 -17.37
C HIS A 99 2.28 0.38 -15.92
N VAL A 100 1.14 1.05 -15.72
CA VAL A 100 0.23 0.86 -14.58
C VAL A 100 -1.13 0.51 -15.14
#